data_AF-A0A653DXP2-F1
#
_entry.id   AF-A0A653DXP2-F1
#
_cell.length_a   1.000
_cell.length_b   1.000
_cell.length_c   1.000
_cell.angle_alpha   90.00
_cell.angle_beta   90.00
_cell.angle_gamma   90.00
#
_symmetry.space_group_name_H-M   'P 1'
#
loop_
_entity.id
_entity.type
_entity.pdbx_description
1 polymer ?
#
loop_
_entity_poly.entity_id
_entity_poly.type
_entity_poly.pdbx_seq_one_letter_code
_entity_poly.pdbx_strand_id
1 'polypeptide(L)'
;MRYQRNELPALLDQINASGYGLTLGVHTRIDETISQVVSTAKVGNMYVNRNIVGAVVGVQPFGGEGLSGTGPKAGGPLYLYRLLSQRPQDAVVQQLRSDAPDATPAQLPATQSKAFAALCEWAAKGVLSWQSRPRNLQHWRKAVSANYCLARLASVTRIA
;
A
#
# COMPACT_ATOMS: atom_id res chain seq x y z
N MET A 1 4.08 22.73 15.41
CA MET A 1 5.46 22.18 15.33
C MET A 1 6.14 22.75 14.10
N ARG A 2 7.42 23.09 14.17
CA ARG A 2 8.27 23.51 13.03
C ARG A 2 9.55 22.68 13.08
N TYR A 3 10.21 22.46 11.94
CA TYR A 3 11.43 21.66 11.84
C TYR A 3 12.32 22.19 10.70
N GLN A 4 13.63 21.96 10.78
CA GLN A 4 14.56 22.30 9.69
C GLN A 4 14.61 21.19 8.63
N ARG A 5 14.90 21.52 7.38
CA ARG A 5 14.83 20.53 6.28
C ARG A 5 15.75 19.32 6.49
N ASN A 6 16.92 19.53 7.07
CA ASN A 6 17.88 18.46 7.39
C ASN A 6 17.40 17.55 8.54
N GLU A 7 16.43 17.99 9.34
CA GLU A 7 15.82 17.22 10.43
C GLU A 7 14.63 16.37 9.99
N LEU A 8 14.22 16.43 8.71
CA LEU A 8 13.12 15.62 8.18
C LEU A 8 13.26 14.12 8.51
N PRO A 9 14.44 13.47 8.41
CA PRO A 9 14.58 12.07 8.81
C PRO A 9 14.19 11.83 10.27
N ALA A 10 14.70 12.65 11.19
CA ALA A 10 14.40 12.54 12.61
C ALA A 10 12.92 12.78 12.91
N LEU A 11 12.28 13.73 12.20
CA LEU A 11 10.85 13.97 12.32
C LEU A 11 10.02 12.75 11.88
N LEU A 12 10.40 12.10 10.76
CA LEU A 12 9.73 10.89 10.29
C LEU A 12 9.88 9.75 11.30
N ASP A 13 11.04 9.62 11.94
CA ASP A 13 11.25 8.64 12.99
C ASP A 13 10.38 8.92 14.22
N GLN A 14 10.23 10.18 14.63
CA GLN A 14 9.30 10.57 15.71
C GLN A 14 7.85 10.25 15.36
N ILE A 15 7.41 10.54 14.13
CA ILE A 15 6.06 10.18 13.65
C ILE A 15 5.85 8.67 13.73
N ASN A 16 6.83 7.89 13.24
CA ASN A 16 6.78 6.43 13.29
C ASN A 16 6.81 5.88 14.72
N ALA A 17 7.52 6.55 15.64
CA ALA A 17 7.63 6.16 17.04
C ALA A 17 6.32 6.37 17.82
N SER A 18 5.37 7.15 17.30
CA SER A 18 4.03 7.27 17.90
C SER A 18 3.27 5.94 17.96
N GLY A 19 3.68 4.95 17.15
CA GLY A 19 3.02 3.65 17.04
C GLY A 19 1.72 3.67 16.22
N TYR A 20 1.22 4.85 15.85
CA TYR A 20 0.11 5.03 14.93
C TYR A 20 0.61 5.08 13.48
N GLY A 21 -0.28 4.76 12.55
CA GLY A 21 0.05 4.62 11.14
C GLY A 21 -1.17 4.61 10.23
N LEU A 22 -2.12 5.54 10.40
CA LEU A 22 -3.34 5.58 9.57
C LEU A 22 -3.15 6.35 8.26
N THR A 23 -3.05 7.68 8.34
CA THR A 23 -2.91 8.59 7.20
C THR A 23 -1.71 9.51 7.34
N LEU A 24 -0.97 9.75 6.25
CA LEU A 24 0.06 10.79 6.17
C LEU A 24 -0.15 11.67 4.94
N GLY A 25 -0.06 12.98 5.12
CA GLY A 25 -0.07 13.96 4.03
C GLY A 25 1.32 14.52 3.80
N VAL A 26 1.72 14.65 2.54
CA VAL A 26 2.97 15.30 2.13
C VAL A 26 2.63 16.39 1.12
N HIS A 27 3.03 17.63 1.40
CA HIS A 27 2.91 18.74 0.45
C HIS A 27 4.30 19.19 0.05
N THR A 28 4.68 18.92 -1.19
CA THR A 28 5.98 19.30 -1.75
C THR A 28 5.95 19.17 -3.28
N ARG A 29 6.82 19.94 -3.94
CA ARG A 29 7.10 19.81 -5.38
C ARG A 29 8.41 19.05 -5.66
N ILE A 30 9.08 18.57 -4.62
CA ILE A 30 10.42 17.95 -4.70
C ILE A 30 10.25 16.43 -4.64
N ASP A 31 10.50 15.75 -5.76
CA ASP A 31 10.30 14.31 -5.91
C ASP A 31 11.21 13.48 -5.00
N GLU A 32 12.42 13.98 -4.71
CA GLU A 32 13.34 13.35 -3.75
C GLU A 32 12.75 13.36 -2.34
N THR A 33 12.03 14.42 -1.98
CA THR A 33 11.36 14.52 -0.67
C THR A 33 10.17 13.57 -0.61
N ILE A 34 9.38 13.47 -1.68
CA ILE A 34 8.28 12.49 -1.77
C ILE A 34 8.86 11.08 -1.62
N SER A 35 9.89 10.76 -2.38
CA SER A 35 10.55 9.46 -2.37
C SER A 35 11.07 9.09 -0.98
N GLN A 36 11.74 10.04 -0.29
CA GLN A 36 12.24 9.88 1.07
C GLN A 36 11.11 9.61 2.07
N VAL A 37 10.02 10.39 2.04
CA VAL A 37 8.90 10.20 2.97
C VAL A 37 8.19 8.88 2.70
N VAL A 38 7.97 8.57 1.43
CA VAL A 38 7.32 7.33 0.99
C VAL A 38 8.13 6.09 1.38
N SER A 39 9.46 6.12 1.34
CA SER A 39 10.30 4.99 1.75
C SER A 39 10.31 4.77 3.26
N THR A 40 10.23 5.83 4.05
CA THR A 40 10.48 5.80 5.50
C THR A 40 9.20 5.72 6.33
N ALA A 41 8.13 6.41 5.91
CA ALA A 41 6.90 6.52 6.70
C ALA A 41 6.24 5.16 6.93
N LYS A 42 5.75 4.96 8.16
CA LYS A 42 5.03 3.77 8.59
C LYS A 42 3.53 4.05 8.71
N VAL A 43 2.88 4.19 7.55
CA VAL A 43 1.45 4.52 7.46
C VAL A 43 0.72 3.67 6.44
N GLY A 44 -0.57 3.47 6.66
CA GLY A 44 -1.45 2.75 5.76
C GLY A 44 -1.78 3.54 4.49
N ASN A 45 -2.13 4.82 4.61
CA ASN A 45 -2.58 5.64 3.49
C ASN A 45 -1.73 6.91 3.40
N MET A 46 -1.15 7.17 2.23
CA MET A 46 -0.34 8.37 1.99
C MET A 46 -0.96 9.20 0.88
N TYR A 47 -1.00 10.51 1.10
CA TYR A 47 -1.57 11.49 0.19
C TYR A 47 -0.53 12.56 -0.13
N VAL A 48 -0.27 12.78 -1.41
CA VAL A 48 0.69 13.78 -1.87
C VAL A 48 -0.06 14.93 -2.52
N ASN A 49 0.21 16.16 -2.08
CA ASN A 49 -0.36 17.40 -2.61
C ASN A 49 -1.89 17.42 -2.67
N ARG A 50 -2.53 16.81 -1.66
CA ARG A 50 -3.99 16.76 -1.50
C ARG A 50 -4.38 16.56 -0.04
N ASN A 51 -5.68 16.65 0.25
CA ASN A 51 -6.24 16.33 1.57
C ASN A 51 -5.99 14.86 1.97
N ILE A 52 -6.03 14.58 3.27
CA ILE A 52 -5.74 13.24 3.85
C ILE A 52 -7.00 12.43 4.18
N VAL A 53 -8.17 12.90 3.75
CA VAL A 53 -9.50 12.35 4.07
C VAL A 53 -10.24 11.95 2.80
N GLY A 54 -11.34 11.20 2.95
CA GLY A 54 -12.21 10.85 1.82
C GLY A 54 -11.61 9.78 0.91
N ALA A 55 -11.06 8.71 1.51
CA ALA A 55 -10.61 7.55 0.74
C ALA A 55 -11.81 6.92 0.00
N VAL A 56 -11.65 6.73 -1.30
CA VAL A 56 -12.71 6.17 -2.16
C VAL A 56 -12.59 4.65 -2.17
N VAL A 57 -13.69 3.96 -1.89
CA VAL A 57 -13.79 2.49 -1.90
C VAL A 57 -13.42 1.96 -3.29
N GLY A 58 -12.56 0.95 -3.34
CA GLY A 58 -12.09 0.36 -4.60
C GLY A 58 -11.11 1.24 -5.40
N VAL A 59 -10.64 2.36 -4.83
CA VAL A 59 -9.55 3.16 -5.43
C VAL A 59 -8.41 3.37 -4.45
N GLN A 60 -8.73 3.79 -3.22
CA GLN A 60 -7.75 3.88 -2.12
C GLN A 60 -8.20 3.00 -0.96
N PRO A 61 -7.90 1.68 -0.99
CA PRO A 61 -8.15 0.81 0.15
C PRO A 61 -7.65 1.45 1.46
N PHE A 62 -8.53 1.56 2.44
CA PHE A 62 -8.30 2.37 3.63
C PHE A 62 -8.06 1.50 4.86
N GLY A 63 -7.09 1.88 5.67
CA GLY A 63 -6.77 1.19 6.92
C GLY A 63 -5.30 1.35 7.29
N GLY A 64 -5.02 1.48 8.58
CA GLY A 64 -3.68 1.75 9.11
C GLY A 64 -2.89 0.50 9.48
N GLU A 65 -1.74 0.74 10.12
CA GLU A 65 -0.90 -0.27 10.76
C GLU A 65 -0.56 0.11 12.21
N GLY A 66 0.07 -0.82 12.93
CA GLY A 66 0.42 -0.62 14.35
C GLY A 66 -0.84 -0.42 15.20
N LEU A 67 -0.83 0.63 16.01
CA LEU A 67 -1.98 1.02 16.84
C LEU A 67 -3.19 1.49 16.01
N SER A 68 -3.02 1.74 14.70
CA SER A 68 -4.09 2.19 13.81
C SER A 68 -4.84 1.07 13.10
N GLY A 69 -4.45 -0.19 13.28
CA GLY A 69 -5.22 -1.31 12.73
C GLY A 69 -4.40 -2.55 12.43
N THR A 70 -5.12 -3.67 12.29
CA THR A 70 -4.57 -5.00 12.00
C THR A 70 -4.60 -5.34 10.50
N GLY A 71 -5.42 -4.60 9.74
CA GLY A 71 -5.77 -4.93 8.36
C GLY A 71 -6.55 -6.26 8.24
N PRO A 72 -6.86 -6.72 7.01
CA PRO A 72 -6.66 -6.07 5.71
C PRO A 72 -7.43 -4.75 5.54
N LYS A 73 -7.04 -3.95 4.54
CA LYS A 73 -7.65 -2.64 4.27
C LYS A 73 -9.09 -2.78 3.81
N ALA A 74 -9.98 -1.98 4.40
CA ALA A 74 -11.36 -1.88 3.98
C ALA A 74 -11.47 -1.26 2.57
N GLY A 75 -12.46 -1.70 1.80
CA GLY A 75 -12.61 -1.28 0.40
C GLY A 75 -11.50 -1.75 -0.53
N GLY A 76 -10.66 -2.69 -0.07
CA GLY A 76 -9.66 -3.38 -0.87
C GLY A 76 -10.03 -4.84 -1.13
N PRO A 77 -9.36 -5.50 -2.09
CA PRO A 77 -9.73 -6.84 -2.58
C PRO A 77 -9.58 -7.95 -1.51
N LEU A 78 -8.84 -7.69 -0.44
CA LEU A 78 -8.54 -8.68 0.58
C LEU A 78 -9.52 -8.68 1.76
N TYR A 79 -10.39 -7.67 1.86
CA TYR A 79 -11.19 -7.48 3.07
C TYR A 79 -12.17 -8.61 3.31
N LEU A 80 -12.88 -9.05 2.27
CA LEU A 80 -13.90 -10.09 2.36
C LEU A 80 -13.32 -11.44 2.79
N TYR A 81 -12.11 -11.79 2.35
CA TYR A 81 -11.46 -13.04 2.74
C TYR A 81 -11.14 -13.13 4.24
N ARG A 82 -11.09 -12.00 4.95
CA ARG A 82 -10.92 -11.98 6.41
C ARG A 82 -12.18 -12.42 7.15
N LEU A 83 -13.35 -12.32 6.51
CA LEU A 83 -14.65 -12.64 7.10
C LEU A 83 -15.05 -14.11 6.93
N LEU A 84 -14.31 -14.86 6.10
CA LEU A 84 -14.56 -16.29 5.90
C LEU A 84 -13.93 -17.12 7.03
N SER A 85 -14.65 -18.15 7.49
CA SER A 85 -14.10 -19.15 8.42
C SER A 85 -12.97 -19.96 7.78
N GLN A 86 -13.04 -20.18 6.46
CA GLN A 86 -11.99 -20.77 5.64
C GLN A 86 -11.84 -19.97 4.35
N ARG A 87 -10.62 -19.54 4.03
CA ARG A 87 -10.29 -18.84 2.79
C ARG A 87 -9.95 -19.86 1.69
N PRO A 88 -10.50 -19.75 0.46
CA PRO A 88 -10.00 -20.54 -0.67
C PRO A 88 -8.55 -20.14 -0.97
N GLN A 89 -7.66 -21.12 -1.10
CA GLN A 89 -6.21 -20.91 -1.24
C GLN A 89 -5.86 -19.98 -2.41
N ASP A 90 -6.60 -20.12 -3.52
CA ASP A 90 -6.34 -19.37 -4.75
C ASP A 90 -7.15 -18.08 -4.89
N ALA A 91 -8.02 -17.74 -3.92
CA ALA A 91 -8.98 -16.65 -4.09
C ALA A 91 -8.29 -15.29 -4.34
N VAL A 92 -7.20 -15.01 -3.62
CA VAL A 92 -6.40 -13.78 -3.83
C VAL A 92 -5.74 -13.78 -5.20
N VAL A 93 -5.25 -14.92 -5.67
CA VAL A 93 -4.61 -15.05 -6.99
C VAL A 93 -5.64 -14.86 -8.11
N GLN A 94 -6.83 -15.44 -7.95
CA GLN A 94 -7.93 -15.27 -8.91
C GLN A 94 -8.41 -13.82 -8.98
N GLN A 95 -8.57 -13.15 -7.83
CA GLN A 95 -8.97 -11.74 -7.79
C GLN A 95 -7.91 -10.82 -8.44
N LEU A 96 -6.63 -11.08 -8.20
CA LEU A 96 -5.56 -10.32 -8.85
C LEU A 96 -5.54 -10.52 -10.37
N ARG A 97 -5.86 -11.73 -10.85
CA ARG A 97 -5.99 -12.03 -12.29
C ARG A 97 -7.21 -11.36 -12.90
N SER A 98 -8.35 -11.32 -12.20
CA SER A 98 -9.56 -10.66 -12.71
C SER A 98 -9.42 -9.14 -12.78
N ASP A 99 -8.73 -8.54 -11.81
CA ASP A 99 -8.53 -7.09 -11.76
C ASP A 99 -7.52 -6.60 -12.82
N ALA A 100 -6.68 -7.50 -13.34
CA ALA A 100 -5.65 -7.18 -14.32
C ALA A 100 -5.40 -8.37 -15.30
N PRO A 101 -6.37 -8.68 -16.18
CA PRO A 101 -6.33 -9.88 -17.02
C PRO A 101 -5.15 -9.92 -18.01
N ASP A 102 -4.69 -8.74 -18.45
CA ASP A 102 -3.58 -8.58 -19.40
C ASP A 102 -2.28 -8.09 -18.74
N ALA A 103 -2.23 -7.96 -17.41
CA ALA A 103 -1.04 -7.47 -16.72
C ALA A 103 0.08 -8.51 -16.76
N THR A 104 1.00 -8.33 -17.71
CA THR A 104 2.23 -9.10 -17.76
C THR A 104 3.24 -8.47 -16.78
N PRO A 105 3.97 -9.24 -15.94
CA PRO A 105 4.95 -8.69 -14.99
C PRO A 105 5.99 -7.74 -15.60
N ALA A 106 6.18 -7.83 -16.92
CA ALA A 106 7.10 -7.03 -17.72
C ALA A 106 6.68 -5.55 -17.91
N GLN A 107 5.42 -5.17 -17.63
CA GLN A 107 4.92 -3.79 -17.82
C GLN A 107 4.83 -2.96 -16.52
N LEU A 108 5.16 -3.56 -15.38
CA LEU A 108 5.18 -2.85 -14.09
C LEU A 108 6.54 -2.15 -13.90
N PRO A 109 6.58 -0.88 -13.42
CA PRO A 109 7.81 -0.25 -12.96
C PRO A 109 8.54 -1.14 -11.95
N ALA A 110 9.88 -1.24 -12.04
CA ALA A 110 10.68 -2.22 -11.29
C ALA A 110 10.38 -2.32 -9.78
N THR A 111 10.04 -1.21 -9.13
CA THR A 111 9.68 -1.16 -7.71
C THR A 111 8.35 -1.88 -7.41
N GLN A 112 7.43 -1.88 -8.35
CA GLN A 112 6.12 -2.54 -8.27
C GLN A 112 6.22 -4.01 -8.64
N SER A 113 7.08 -4.37 -9.58
CA SER A 113 7.35 -5.78 -9.93
C SER A 113 7.84 -6.57 -8.72
N LYS A 114 8.71 -5.97 -7.89
CA LYS A 114 9.17 -6.60 -6.63
C LYS A 114 8.05 -6.78 -5.61
N ALA A 115 7.16 -5.80 -5.51
CA ALA A 115 6.05 -5.83 -4.57
C ALA A 115 4.95 -6.82 -5.01
N PHE A 116 4.67 -6.88 -6.31
CA PHE A 116 3.79 -7.85 -6.93
C PHE A 116 4.34 -9.27 -6.81
N ALA A 117 5.63 -9.49 -7.09
CA ALA A 117 6.28 -10.79 -6.91
C ALA A 117 6.20 -11.26 -5.45
N ALA A 118 6.47 -10.37 -4.48
CA ALA A 118 6.34 -10.68 -3.07
C ALA A 118 4.88 -10.98 -2.65
N LEU A 119 3.89 -10.38 -3.31
CA LEU A 119 2.47 -10.67 -3.11
C LEU A 119 2.10 -12.05 -3.64
N CYS A 120 2.54 -12.38 -4.86
CA CYS A 120 2.35 -13.69 -5.45
C CYS A 120 3.04 -14.79 -4.64
N GLU A 121 4.27 -14.55 -4.17
CA GLU A 121 5.02 -15.51 -3.35
C GLU A 121 4.33 -15.78 -2.00
N TRP A 122 3.82 -14.74 -1.33
CA TRP A 122 3.02 -14.92 -0.11
C TRP A 122 1.71 -15.66 -0.38
N ALA A 123 1.02 -15.31 -1.46
CA ALA A 123 -0.23 -15.97 -1.84
C ALA A 123 -0.01 -17.47 -2.12
N ALA A 124 1.11 -17.83 -2.76
CA ALA A 124 1.51 -19.20 -3.05
C ALA A 124 1.91 -20.01 -1.80
N LYS A 125 2.39 -19.35 -0.73
CA LYS A 125 2.85 -20.03 0.49
C LYS A 125 1.72 -20.69 1.29
N GLY A 126 0.44 -20.40 1.02
CA GLY A 126 -0.70 -21.08 1.65
C GLY A 126 -0.77 -20.98 3.19
N VAL A 127 0.06 -20.14 3.83
CA VAL A 127 0.29 -20.21 5.28
C VAL A 127 -0.91 -19.64 6.05
N LEU A 128 -1.44 -20.51 6.90
CA LEU A 128 -2.62 -20.40 7.76
C LEU A 128 -2.51 -19.37 8.91
N SER A 129 -1.51 -18.49 8.93
CA SER A 129 -1.39 -17.49 10.00
C SER A 129 -1.07 -16.10 9.46
N TRP A 130 -2.00 -15.17 9.68
CA TRP A 130 -1.82 -13.74 9.38
C TRP A 130 -0.67 -13.09 10.18
N GLN A 131 -0.13 -13.81 11.17
CA GLN A 131 0.99 -13.43 12.03
C GLN A 131 2.38 -13.73 11.40
N SER A 132 2.46 -14.59 10.38
CA SER A 132 3.72 -15.00 9.73
C SER A 132 4.15 -14.09 8.57
N ARG A 133 3.64 -12.86 8.49
CA ARG A 133 4.01 -11.90 7.44
C ARG A 133 5.48 -11.50 7.59
N PRO A 134 6.26 -11.39 6.49
CA PRO A 134 7.61 -10.85 6.57
C PRO A 134 7.55 -9.40 7.08
N ARG A 135 8.15 -9.17 8.27
CA ARG A 135 8.19 -7.86 8.97
C ARG A 135 8.98 -6.79 8.22
N ASN A 136 9.76 -7.20 7.22
CA ASN A 136 10.80 -6.47 6.54
C ASN A 136 10.47 -6.29 5.05
N LEU A 137 9.36 -5.62 4.71
CA LEU A 137 9.10 -5.24 3.31
C LEU A 137 8.39 -3.89 3.22
N GLN A 138 9.20 -2.82 3.19
CA GLN A 138 8.79 -1.47 2.76
C GLN A 138 8.03 -1.46 1.42
N HIS A 139 8.17 -2.52 0.61
CA HIS A 139 7.59 -2.64 -0.73
C HIS A 139 6.16 -3.23 -0.74
N TRP A 140 5.81 -4.10 0.21
CA TRP A 140 4.43 -4.66 0.32
C TRP A 140 3.39 -3.57 0.66
N ARG A 141 3.84 -2.54 1.38
CA ARG A 141 3.08 -1.32 1.74
C ARG A 141 2.51 -0.59 0.53
N LYS A 142 3.21 -0.68 -0.60
CA LYS A 142 2.82 -0.06 -1.87
C LYS A 142 2.03 -1.01 -2.76
N ALA A 143 2.34 -2.31 -2.83
CA ALA A 143 1.72 -3.23 -3.82
C ALA A 143 0.18 -3.28 -3.78
N VAL A 144 -0.42 -3.37 -2.59
CA VAL A 144 -1.89 -3.46 -2.48
C VAL A 144 -2.58 -2.12 -2.75
N SER A 145 -1.85 -1.00 -2.61
CA SER A 145 -2.31 0.33 -3.01
C SER A 145 -2.01 0.63 -4.49
N ALA A 146 -0.87 0.17 -5.00
CA ALA A 146 -0.31 0.49 -6.31
C ALA A 146 -0.95 -0.33 -7.43
N ASN A 147 -1.30 -1.61 -7.22
CA ASN A 147 -1.98 -2.38 -8.26
C ASN A 147 -3.42 -1.88 -8.49
N TYR A 148 -4.09 -1.35 -7.46
CA TYR A 148 -5.39 -0.69 -7.61
C TYR A 148 -5.28 0.73 -8.17
N CYS A 149 -4.24 1.48 -7.78
CA CYS A 149 -4.04 2.85 -8.23
C CYS A 149 -3.50 2.92 -9.68
N LEU A 150 -2.61 2.02 -10.10
CA LEU A 150 -1.94 2.08 -11.41
C LEU A 150 -2.61 1.30 -12.52
N ALA A 151 -3.29 0.18 -12.23
CA ALA A 151 -4.12 -0.48 -13.24
C ALA A 151 -5.26 0.44 -13.74
N ARG A 152 -5.69 1.42 -12.91
CA ARG A 152 -6.71 2.41 -13.27
C ARG A 152 -6.16 3.79 -13.64
N LEU A 153 -4.99 4.21 -13.14
CA LEU A 153 -4.33 5.44 -13.62
C LEU A 153 -3.78 5.28 -15.04
N ALA A 154 -3.43 4.07 -15.48
CA ALA A 154 -3.05 3.80 -16.86
C ALA A 154 -4.22 3.89 -17.86
N SER A 155 -5.49 3.80 -17.39
CA SER A 155 -6.67 4.00 -18.26
C SER A 155 -7.26 5.41 -18.17
N VAL A 156 -6.83 6.24 -17.22
CA VAL A 156 -7.35 7.61 -17.01
C VAL A 156 -6.37 8.72 -17.47
N THR A 157 -5.17 8.38 -17.93
CA THR A 157 -4.22 9.36 -18.55
C THR A 157 -4.28 9.42 -20.09
N ARG A 158 -5.45 9.14 -20.68
CA ARG A 158 -5.87 9.66 -21.98
C ARG A 158 -7.31 10.16 -21.87
N ILE A 159 -7.48 11.34 -21.31
CA ILE A 159 -8.52 12.35 -21.60
C ILE A 159 -8.15 13.55 -20.73
N ALA A 160 -8.10 14.72 -21.38
CA ALA A 160 -7.55 16.01 -20.95
C ALA A 160 -6.03 16.13 -21.07
#